data_AF-A0AAV7K3T6-F1
#
_entry.id   AF-A0AAV7K3T6-F1
#
_cell.length_a   1.000
_cell.length_b   1.000
_cell.length_c   1.000
_cell.angle_alpha   90.00
_cell.angle_beta   90.00
_cell.angle_gamma   90.00
#
_symmetry.space_group_name_H-M   'P 1'
#
loop_
_entity.id
_entity.type
_entity.pdbx_description
1 polymer ?
#
loop_
_entity_poly.entity_id
_entity_poly.type
_entity_poly.pdbx_seq_one_letter_code
_entity_poly.pdbx_strand_id
1 'polypeptide(L)'
;MPERRLWYAGERNIIPFAVPMIWREPMCLLSDCYFCMTEIDDITKKNKSTIAYPDVPSAIRPVLHSEDLPVPVPLEILDICSDNDSSGDTIIVAAICLSVCLSVRPFVRC
;
A
#
# COMPACT_ATOMS: atom_id res chain seq x y z
N MET A 1 10.48 -2.61 11.02
CA MET A 1 10.34 -3.54 9.88
C MET A 1 11.72 -3.81 9.25
N PRO A 2 12.52 -4.72 9.83
CA PRO A 2 13.89 -5.01 9.36
C PRO A 2 13.90 -5.73 8.00
N GLU A 3 12.90 -6.56 7.73
CA GLU A 3 12.87 -7.48 6.60
C GLU A 3 12.75 -6.77 5.24
N ARG A 4 12.05 -5.63 5.21
CA ARG A 4 11.93 -4.80 4.00
C ARG A 4 13.27 -4.18 3.60
N ARG A 5 14.15 -3.86 4.57
CA ARG A 5 15.48 -3.28 4.30
C ARG A 5 16.40 -4.29 3.66
N LEU A 6 16.34 -5.55 4.11
CA LEU A 6 17.12 -6.65 3.55
C LEU A 6 16.72 -6.93 2.10
N TRP A 7 15.45 -6.74 1.74
CA TRP A 7 14.99 -6.85 0.35
C TRP A 7 15.55 -5.73 -0.53
N TYR A 8 15.45 -4.46 -0.09
CA TYR A 8 16.06 -3.34 -0.83
C TYR A 8 17.59 -3.46 -0.96
N ALA A 9 18.25 -4.11 -0.01
CA ALA A 9 19.67 -4.40 -0.04
C ALA A 9 20.04 -5.63 -0.91
N GLY A 10 19.04 -6.38 -1.41
CA GLY A 10 19.25 -7.62 -2.17
C GLY A 10 19.68 -8.83 -1.32
N GLU A 11 19.66 -8.73 0.01
CA GLU A 11 20.03 -9.81 0.94
C GLU A 11 18.91 -10.84 1.12
N ARG A 12 17.67 -10.49 0.76
CA ARG A 12 16.53 -11.41 0.71
C ARG A 12 15.86 -11.33 -0.65
N ASN A 13 15.72 -12.49 -1.30
CA ASN A 13 15.15 -12.59 -2.64
C ASN A 13 13.61 -12.56 -2.68
N ILE A 14 12.94 -12.62 -1.52
CA ILE A 14 11.48 -12.80 -1.44
C ILE A 14 10.88 -11.83 -0.42
N ILE A 15 9.88 -11.07 -0.87
CA ILE A 15 8.96 -10.34 0.01
C ILE A 15 7.86 -11.30 0.51
N PRO A 16 7.41 -11.19 1.77
CA PRO A 16 6.45 -12.15 2.34
C PRO A 16 4.99 -11.93 1.91
N PHE A 17 4.72 -10.90 1.11
CA PHE A 17 3.38 -10.54 0.64
C PHE A 17 3.43 -10.14 -0.83
N ALA A 18 2.37 -10.43 -1.57
CA ALA A 18 2.20 -9.97 -2.94
C ALA A 18 1.77 -8.50 -2.99
N VAL A 19 0.82 -8.13 -2.12
CA VAL A 19 0.34 -6.76 -1.97
C VAL A 19 0.65 -6.30 -0.55
N PRO A 20 1.36 -5.16 -0.37
CA PRO A 20 1.63 -4.63 0.95
C PRO A 20 0.32 -4.27 1.67
N MET A 21 0.39 -4.13 2.99
CA MET A 21 -0.66 -3.45 3.75
C MET A 21 -0.83 -2.03 3.20
N ILE A 22 -2.07 -1.65 2.90
CA ILE A 22 -2.41 -0.32 2.38
C ILE A 22 -3.12 0.46 3.47
N TRP A 23 -2.61 1.64 3.78
CA TRP A 23 -3.22 2.58 4.71
C TRP A 23 -3.90 3.69 3.92
N ARG A 24 -5.17 3.94 4.23
CA ARG A 24 -5.99 5.01 3.66
C ARG A 24 -6.47 5.93 4.77
N GLU A 25 -6.85 7.14 4.40
CA GLU A 25 -7.48 8.06 5.34
C GLU A 25 -8.85 7.50 5.76
N PRO A 26 -9.15 7.38 7.07
CA PRO A 26 -10.42 6.86 7.54
C PRO A 26 -11.54 7.84 7.21
N MET A 27 -12.66 7.33 6.71
CA MET A 27 -13.82 8.16 6.37
C MET A 27 -14.58 8.63 7.63
N CYS A 28 -14.60 7.79 8.67
CA CYS A 28 -15.23 8.05 9.96
C CYS A 28 -14.34 7.55 11.10
N LEU A 29 -14.09 8.38 12.11
CA LEU A 29 -13.23 8.00 13.24
C LEU A 29 -13.86 6.91 14.13
N LEU A 30 -15.18 6.82 14.15
CA LEU A 30 -15.91 5.87 15.01
C LEU A 30 -16.04 4.48 14.38
N SER A 31 -16.10 4.39 13.05
CA SER A 31 -16.40 3.15 12.34
C SER A 31 -15.35 2.71 11.33
N ASP A 32 -14.36 3.56 11.02
CA ASP A 32 -13.32 3.26 10.02
C ASP A 32 -11.90 3.54 10.54
N CYS A 33 -11.72 4.14 11.72
CA CYS A 33 -10.39 4.25 12.30
C CYS A 33 -9.86 2.91 12.83
N TYR A 34 -8.87 2.32 12.13
CA TYR A 34 -8.22 1.06 12.50
C TYR A 34 -7.70 1.03 13.94
N PHE A 35 -7.05 2.12 14.40
CA PHE A 35 -6.53 2.21 15.76
C PHE A 35 -7.63 2.42 16.80
N CYS A 36 -8.63 3.23 16.49
CA CYS A 36 -9.69 3.60 17.43
C CYS A 36 -10.65 2.44 17.71
N MET A 37 -10.82 1.54 16.74
CA MET A 37 -11.63 0.33 16.90
C MET A 37 -10.87 -0.85 17.49
N THR A 38 -9.55 -0.72 17.67
CA THR A 38 -8.75 -1.77 18.30
C THR A 38 -8.63 -1.49 19.79
N GLU A 39 -8.95 -2.47 20.64
CA GLU A 39 -8.68 -2.40 22.07
C GLU A 39 -7.17 -2.49 22.31
N ILE A 40 -6.52 -1.34 22.34
CA ILE A 40 -5.07 -1.19 22.55
C ILE A 40 -4.70 -0.83 23.99
N ASP A 41 -5.69 -0.79 24.89
CA ASP A 41 -5.47 -0.56 26.30
C ASP A 41 -4.70 -1.76 26.89
N ASP A 42 -3.63 -1.47 27.64
CA ASP A 42 -2.78 -2.46 28.31
C ASP A 42 -2.03 -3.45 27.39
N ILE A 43 -1.57 -3.00 26.21
CA ILE A 43 -0.65 -3.80 25.38
C ILE A 43 0.69 -3.99 26.10
N THR A 44 0.94 -5.22 26.50
CA THR A 44 2.22 -5.74 26.99
C THR A 44 2.95 -6.54 25.91
N LYS A 45 4.23 -6.80 26.11
CA LYS A 45 5.01 -7.67 25.21
C LYS A 45 4.44 -9.08 25.06
N LYS A 46 3.65 -9.55 26.05
CA LYS A 46 3.08 -10.90 26.09
C LYS A 46 1.74 -11.01 25.36
N ASN A 47 0.87 -10.00 25.45
CA ASN A 47 -0.46 -10.01 24.83
C ASN A 47 -0.48 -9.36 23.43
N LYS A 48 0.60 -8.72 22.97
CA LYS A 48 0.61 -8.07 21.65
C LYS A 48 0.23 -8.97 20.47
N SER A 49 0.46 -10.28 20.56
CA SER A 49 0.13 -11.24 19.51
C SER A 49 -1.33 -11.68 19.52
N THR A 50 -2.05 -11.44 20.62
CA THR A 50 -3.48 -11.78 20.74
C THR A 50 -4.39 -10.62 20.36
N ILE A 51 -3.83 -9.43 20.12
CA ILE A 51 -4.60 -8.27 19.66
C ILE A 51 -5.18 -8.60 18.28
N ALA A 52 -6.51 -8.62 18.21
CA ALA A 52 -7.24 -8.74 16.96
C ALA A 52 -7.50 -7.34 16.42
N TYR A 53 -6.94 -7.05 15.25
CA TYR A 53 -7.24 -5.82 14.53
C TYR A 53 -8.42 -6.04 13.56
N PRO A 54 -9.36 -5.08 13.47
CA PRO A 54 -10.53 -5.22 12.61
C PRO A 54 -10.16 -5.08 11.13
N ASP A 55 -10.98 -5.65 10.25
CA ASP A 55 -10.87 -5.47 8.80
C ASP A 55 -11.69 -4.26 8.37
N VAL A 56 -11.01 -3.19 7.97
CA VAL A 56 -11.60 -1.86 7.75
C VAL A 56 -11.03 -1.25 6.48
N PRO A 57 -11.81 -0.46 5.73
CA PRO A 57 -11.35 0.10 4.46
C PRO A 57 -10.15 1.06 4.62
N SER A 58 -9.97 1.67 5.79
CA SER A 58 -8.78 2.49 6.08
C SER A 58 -7.47 1.70 6.22
N ALA A 59 -7.51 0.39 6.47
CA ALA A 59 -6.34 -0.44 6.70
C ALA A 59 -6.49 -1.83 6.07
N ILE A 60 -6.17 -1.91 4.78
CA ILE A 60 -6.29 -3.16 4.01
C ILE A 60 -5.09 -4.05 4.34
N ARG A 61 -5.37 -5.27 4.79
CA ARG A 61 -4.35 -6.25 5.18
C ARG A 61 -3.47 -6.66 3.99
N PRO A 62 -2.19 -7.03 4.23
CA PRO A 62 -1.35 -7.58 3.19
C PRO A 62 -2.00 -8.82 2.56
N VAL A 63 -1.87 -8.93 1.25
CA VAL A 63 -2.30 -10.13 0.52
C VAL A 63 -1.09 -11.04 0.36
N LEU A 64 -1.25 -12.30 0.77
CA LEU A 64 -0.21 -13.31 0.61
C LEU A 64 -0.08 -13.72 -0.86
N HIS A 65 1.06 -14.29 -1.21
CA HIS A 65 1.25 -14.90 -2.52
C HIS A 65 0.29 -16.08 -2.72
N SER A 66 -0.23 -16.20 -3.93
CA SER A 66 -1.09 -17.29 -4.41
C SER A 66 -0.77 -17.57 -5.88
N GLU A 67 -1.46 -18.51 -6.50
CA GLU A 67 -1.29 -18.77 -7.93
C GLU A 67 -1.64 -17.54 -8.79
N ASP A 68 -2.63 -16.76 -8.36
CA ASP A 68 -3.01 -15.49 -9.02
C ASP A 68 -2.02 -14.35 -8.74
N LEU A 69 -1.28 -14.44 -7.62
CA LEU A 69 -0.34 -13.42 -7.14
C LEU A 69 1.03 -14.06 -6.82
N PRO A 70 1.74 -14.58 -7.84
CA PRO A 70 2.98 -15.31 -7.62
C PRO A 70 4.10 -14.40 -7.07
N VAL A 71 5.14 -15.02 -6.52
CA VAL A 71 6.35 -14.29 -6.10
C VAL A 71 7.03 -13.74 -7.36
N PRO A 72 7.32 -12.43 -7.43
CA PRO A 72 8.03 -11.88 -8.58
C PRO A 72 9.42 -12.50 -8.68
N VAL A 73 9.73 -13.04 -9.85
CA VAL A 73 11.07 -13.54 -10.17
C VAL A 73 11.95 -12.32 -10.51
N PRO A 74 13.14 -12.18 -9.92
CA PRO A 74 14.08 -11.13 -10.30
C PRO A 74 14.32 -11.17 -11.81
N LEU A 75 14.06 -10.05 -12.50
CA LEU A 75 14.38 -9.93 -13.92
C LEU A 75 15.90 -9.83 -14.06
N GLU A 76 16.50 -10.77 -14.81
CA GLU A 76 17.86 -10.58 -15.32
C GLU A 76 17.84 -9.38 -16.26
N ILE A 77 18.63 -8.36 -15.94
CA ILE A 77 18.66 -7.06 -16.62
C ILE A 77 19.02 -7.28 -18.09
N LEU A 78 18.09 -7.05 -19.01
CA LEU A 78 18.39 -6.89 -20.44
C LEU A 78 18.48 -5.39 -20.72
N ASP A 79 19.70 -4.93 -20.98
CA ASP A 79 20.06 -3.58 -21.43
C ASP A 79 19.30 -3.20 -22.70
N ILE A 80 18.27 -2.34 -22.60
CA ILE A 80 17.79 -1.60 -23.77
C ILE A 80 17.40 -0.17 -23.35
N CYS A 81 18.38 0.73 -23.44
CA CYS A 81 18.14 2.15 -23.64
C CYS A 81 17.91 2.39 -25.14
N SER A 82 16.80 3.02 -25.54
CA SER A 82 16.79 3.79 -26.78
C SER A 82 15.77 4.91 -26.69
N ASP A 83 16.31 6.13 -26.68
CA ASP A 83 15.62 7.40 -26.78
C ASP A 83 14.70 7.45 -28.00
N ASN A 84 13.48 7.98 -27.85
CA ASN A 84 12.82 8.68 -28.94
C ASN A 84 11.82 9.72 -28.39
N ASP A 85 12.14 11.00 -28.61
CA ASP A 85 11.31 12.16 -28.31
C ASP A 85 10.03 12.21 -29.17
N SER A 86 8.87 12.50 -28.57
CA SER A 86 7.79 13.17 -29.31
C SER A 86 6.86 13.98 -28.39
N SER A 87 7.02 15.30 -28.53
CA SER A 87 6.23 16.41 -28.02
C SER A 87 4.71 16.26 -28.28
N GLY A 88 3.90 16.18 -27.22
CA GLY A 88 2.43 16.31 -27.31
C GLY A 88 1.64 15.96 -26.05
N ASP A 89 2.20 15.15 -25.15
CA ASP A 89 1.38 14.47 -24.13
C ASP A 89 1.23 15.26 -22.81
N THR A 90 2.04 16.29 -22.60
CA THR A 90 2.13 17.00 -21.30
C THR A 90 0.91 17.86 -20.97
N ILE A 91 0.19 18.37 -21.97
CA ILE A 91 -0.99 19.24 -21.75
C ILE A 91 -2.25 18.40 -21.46
N ILE A 92 -2.36 17.23 -22.10
CA ILE A 92 -3.49 16.32 -21.92
C ILE A 92 -3.44 15.67 -20.52
N VAL A 93 -2.25 15.23 -20.09
CA VAL A 93 -2.07 14.66 -18.73
C VAL A 93 -2.31 15.71 -17.63
N ALA A 94 -1.94 16.98 -17.84
CA ALA A 94 -2.20 18.05 -16.88
C ALA A 94 -3.70 18.36 -16.73
N ALA A 95 -4.45 18.38 -17.84
CA ALA A 95 -5.89 18.61 -17.83
C ALA A 95 -6.68 17.45 -17.19
N ILE A 96 -6.24 16.21 -17.42
CA ILE A 96 -6.81 15.02 -16.75
C ILE A 96 -6.46 15.04 -15.26
N CYS A 97 -5.23 15.39 -14.87
CA CYS A 97 -4.85 15.52 -13.46
C CYS A 97 -5.69 16.58 -12.72
N LEU A 98 -5.90 17.76 -13.30
CA LEU A 98 -6.67 18.82 -12.65
C LEU A 98 -8.17 18.46 -12.48
N SER A 99 -8.74 17.80 -13.48
CA SER A 99 -10.15 17.35 -13.44
C SER A 99 -10.36 16.19 -12.45
N VAL A 100 -9.39 15.30 -12.29
CA VAL A 100 -9.42 14.24 -11.26
C VAL A 100 -9.22 14.81 -9.85
N CYS A 101 -8.33 15.80 -9.67
CA CYS A 101 -8.05 16.42 -8.37
C CYS A 101 -9.22 17.23 -7.78
N LEU A 102 -10.09 17.83 -8.61
CA LEU A 102 -11.24 18.59 -8.10
C LEU A 102 -12.46 17.71 -7.74
N SER A 103 -12.57 16.47 -8.22
CA SER A 103 -13.73 15.62 -7.93
C SER A 103 -13.57 14.73 -6.69
N VAL A 104 -12.38 14.64 -6.11
CA VAL A 104 -12.11 13.80 -4.92
C VAL A 104 -11.79 14.66 -3.71
N ARG A 105 -12.80 15.40 -3.25
CA ARG A 105 -12.92 15.67 -1.81
C ARG A 105 -14.06 14.79 -1.30
N PRO A 106 -13.76 13.62 -0.71
CA PRO A 106 -14.78 12.93 0.05
C PRO A 106 -15.12 13.85 1.22
N PHE A 107 -16.36 14.31 1.21
CA PHE A 107 -17.01 14.97 2.32
C PHE A 107 -16.78 14.10 3.57
N VAL A 108 -15.91 14.53 4.47
CA VAL A 108 -15.64 13.83 5.73
C VAL A 108 -16.94 13.84 6.51
N ARG A 109 -17.67 12.73 6.49
CA ARG A 109 -18.89 12.52 7.26
C ARG A 109 -18.66 11.30 8.12
N CYS A 110 -18.53 11.55 9.42
CA CYS A 110 -18.72 10.51 10.41
C CYS A 110 -20.15 9.94 10.34
#